data_AF-A0A9P7D9G6-F1
#
_entry.id   AF-A0A9P7D9G6-F1
#
_cell.length_a   1.000
_cell.length_b   1.000
_cell.length_c   1.000
_cell.angle_alpha   90.00
_cell.angle_beta   90.00
_cell.angle_gamma   90.00
#
_symmetry.space_group_name_H-M   'P 1'
#
loop_
_entity.id
_entity.type
_entity.pdbx_description
1 polymer ?
#
loop_
_entity_poly.entity_id
_entity_poly.type
_entity_poly.pdbx_seq_one_letter_code
_entity_poly.pdbx_strand_id
1 'polypeptide(L)'
;VPMHKIPNVPLGKVQQRHVVRIFFPRLYSADGAAMVSQENLALVYDRCLRPTLAEVLPEFADRAPTSYAAAYMQAKTRAGGLAFNTLDVPWNRLEEVATVLLAKLQEQEPAFRDAYFVHELRGTKGGTIHDGEKDWERQMAFEDMFEHVDVDNLNPQEWLVDVALTIGVEGHVVTWRKSCHRDLLRHLMPRACPQKVAALTKNKRKFHFDRTLQIKELAGFRATTANFKDNDEITYVQAYCTEKNASYQLHPGVFRRRQPKELLQKKTEQKIVDDLDVMSQVFYECAGEGNVEGRDGCARLEIRIPLDKARDSLVTLPRDMVERCVVAISRRVWW
;
A
#
# COMPACT_ATOMS: atom_id res chain seq x y z
N VAL A 1 -13.14 8.30 16.28
CA VAL A 1 -11.96 7.54 16.77
C VAL A 1 -11.19 7.03 15.56
N PRO A 2 -9.85 7.17 15.46
CA PRO A 2 -9.09 6.59 14.36
C PRO A 2 -9.35 5.07 14.27
N MET A 3 -9.61 4.54 13.07
CA MET A 3 -10.00 3.13 12.90
C MET A 3 -9.03 2.14 13.56
N HIS A 4 -7.72 2.37 13.43
CA HIS A 4 -6.69 1.50 14.03
C HIS A 4 -6.74 1.39 15.57
N LYS A 5 -7.52 2.25 16.24
CA LYS A 5 -7.73 2.20 17.70
C LYS A 5 -8.99 1.44 18.11
N ILE A 6 -9.89 1.15 17.17
CA ILE A 6 -11.13 0.43 17.45
C ILE A 6 -10.80 -1.08 17.50
N PRO A 7 -11.18 -1.80 18.58
CA PRO A 7 -10.99 -3.25 18.64
C PRO A 7 -11.66 -3.94 17.45
N ASN A 8 -10.91 -4.84 16.80
CA ASN A 8 -11.37 -5.52 15.60
C ASN A 8 -10.66 -6.86 15.44
N VAL A 9 -11.23 -7.75 14.62
CA VAL A 9 -10.67 -9.07 14.32
C VAL A 9 -10.79 -9.36 12.83
N PRO A 10 -9.79 -10.00 12.19
CA PRO A 10 -9.94 -10.50 10.83
C PRO A 10 -10.97 -11.63 10.82
N LEU A 11 -11.99 -11.50 9.98
CA LEU A 11 -13.01 -12.53 9.76
C LEU A 11 -12.62 -13.46 8.63
N GLY A 12 -12.12 -12.89 7.54
CA GLY A 12 -11.83 -13.63 6.32
C GLY A 12 -10.93 -12.85 5.38
N LYS A 13 -10.59 -13.50 4.26
CA LYS A 13 -9.81 -12.91 3.18
C LYS A 13 -10.53 -13.11 1.86
N VAL A 14 -10.43 -12.14 0.97
CA VAL A 14 -10.77 -12.28 -0.44
C VAL A 14 -9.46 -12.37 -1.21
N GLN A 15 -9.24 -13.50 -1.88
CA GLN A 15 -7.97 -13.82 -2.52
C GLN A 15 -6.76 -13.60 -1.58
N GLN A 16 -5.70 -12.93 -2.06
CA GLN A 16 -4.42 -12.77 -1.35
C GLN A 16 -4.25 -11.42 -0.63
N ARG A 17 -4.95 -10.37 -1.07
CA ARG A 17 -4.62 -8.97 -0.74
C ARG A 17 -5.72 -8.21 0.01
N HIS A 18 -6.86 -8.84 0.20
CA HIS A 18 -8.03 -8.22 0.80
C HIS A 18 -8.40 -9.00 2.07
N VAL A 19 -8.42 -8.31 3.21
CA VAL A 19 -8.85 -8.84 4.51
C VAL A 19 -10.15 -8.15 4.92
N VAL A 20 -11.17 -8.94 5.23
CA VAL A 20 -12.42 -8.46 5.83
C VAL A 20 -12.27 -8.55 7.34
N ARG A 21 -12.50 -7.43 8.03
CA ARG A 21 -12.44 -7.32 9.49
C ARG A 21 -13.81 -7.00 10.05
N ILE A 22 -14.11 -7.49 11.25
CA ILE A 22 -15.24 -7.02 12.05
C ILE A 22 -14.71 -6.07 13.11
N PHE A 23 -15.29 -4.88 13.19
CA PHE A 23 -14.97 -3.85 14.16
C PHE A 23 -16.02 -3.85 15.28
N PHE A 24 -15.59 -3.60 16.52
CA PHE A 24 -16.44 -3.56 17.72
C PHE A 24 -16.30 -2.21 18.42
N PRO A 25 -17.06 -1.18 17.99
CA PRO A 25 -16.89 0.20 18.48
C PRO A 25 -17.10 0.35 19.97
N ARG A 26 -18.03 -0.41 20.55
CA ARG A 26 -18.37 -0.32 21.98
C ARG A 26 -17.36 -1.00 22.90
N LEU A 27 -16.40 -1.76 22.35
CA LEU A 27 -15.23 -2.25 23.09
C LEU A 27 -14.11 -1.20 23.19
N TYR A 28 -14.22 -0.09 22.46
CA TYR A 28 -13.21 0.96 22.50
C TYR A 28 -13.16 1.64 23.88
N SER A 29 -11.96 1.75 24.44
CA SER A 29 -11.66 2.61 25.57
C SER A 29 -10.44 3.48 25.26
N ALA A 30 -10.41 4.70 25.79
CA ALA A 30 -9.37 5.68 25.48
C ALA A 30 -7.95 5.20 25.85
N ASP A 31 -7.86 4.43 26.95
CA ASP A 31 -6.62 3.90 27.51
C ASP A 31 -6.38 2.41 27.16
N GLY A 32 -7.31 1.78 26.44
CA GLY A 32 -7.27 0.36 26.14
C GLY A 32 -6.46 0.02 24.88
N ALA A 33 -5.96 -1.21 24.84
CA ALA A 33 -5.44 -1.79 23.60
C ALA A 33 -6.59 -2.02 22.60
N ALA A 34 -6.32 -1.81 21.31
CA ALA A 34 -7.26 -2.11 20.22
C ALA A 34 -7.37 -3.63 19.95
N MET A 35 -7.47 -4.43 21.01
CA MET A 35 -7.51 -5.90 20.95
C MET A 35 -8.81 -6.41 21.54
N VAL A 36 -9.39 -7.42 20.90
CA VAL A 36 -10.52 -8.17 21.45
C VAL A 36 -9.96 -9.24 22.39
N SER A 37 -10.51 -9.34 23.61
CA SER A 37 -10.09 -10.33 24.59
C SER A 37 -10.37 -11.77 24.11
N GLN A 38 -9.66 -12.75 24.68
CA GLN A 38 -9.91 -14.16 24.37
C GLN A 38 -11.32 -14.62 24.77
N GLU A 39 -11.86 -14.05 25.84
CA GLU A 39 -13.24 -14.30 26.29
C GLU A 39 -14.25 -13.77 25.27
N ASN A 40 -14.06 -12.53 24.79
CA ASN A 40 -14.93 -11.95 23.78
C ASN A 40 -14.81 -12.69 22.44
N LEU A 41 -13.60 -13.13 22.06
CA LEU A 41 -13.39 -13.96 20.88
C LEU A 41 -14.13 -15.30 20.97
N ALA A 42 -14.14 -15.92 22.14
CA ALA A 42 -14.91 -17.14 22.37
C ALA A 42 -16.41 -16.90 22.20
N LEU A 43 -16.94 -15.82 22.77
CA LEU A 43 -18.34 -15.43 22.60
C LEU A 43 -18.70 -15.15 21.14
N VAL A 44 -17.89 -14.35 20.44
CA VAL A 44 -18.07 -14.04 19.02
C VAL A 44 -18.10 -15.33 18.19
N TYR A 45 -17.19 -16.27 18.44
CA TYR A 45 -17.15 -17.52 17.68
C TYR A 45 -18.32 -18.45 18.02
N ASP A 46 -18.49 -18.78 19.31
CA ASP A 46 -19.41 -19.82 19.77
C ASP A 46 -20.88 -19.42 19.66
N ARG A 47 -21.18 -18.13 19.85
CA ARG A 47 -22.55 -17.60 19.91
C ARG A 47 -22.98 -16.85 18.67
N CYS A 48 -22.04 -16.34 17.88
CA CYS A 48 -22.37 -15.53 16.71
C CYS A 48 -21.91 -16.20 15.41
N LEU A 49 -20.60 -16.39 15.20
CA LEU A 49 -20.06 -16.87 13.92
C LEU A 49 -20.47 -18.30 13.61
N ARG A 50 -20.23 -19.26 14.50
CA ARG A 50 -20.55 -20.67 14.25
C ARG A 50 -22.06 -20.89 14.04
N PRO A 51 -22.97 -20.32 14.85
CA PRO A 51 -24.40 -20.39 14.58
C PRO A 51 -24.81 -19.72 13.26
N THR A 52 -24.18 -18.62 12.88
CA THR A 52 -24.42 -17.98 11.57
C THR A 52 -24.04 -18.91 10.42
N LEU A 53 -22.87 -19.54 10.49
CA LEU A 53 -22.46 -20.51 9.48
C LEU A 53 -23.41 -21.70 9.41
N ALA A 54 -23.88 -22.23 10.54
CA ALA A 54 -24.83 -23.34 10.55
C ALA A 54 -26.21 -22.97 9.97
N GLU A 55 -26.64 -21.72 10.15
CA GLU A 55 -27.92 -21.21 9.66
C GLU A 55 -27.89 -20.92 8.15
N VAL A 56 -26.86 -20.21 7.69
CA VAL A 56 -26.77 -19.73 6.29
C VAL A 56 -26.09 -20.76 5.37
N LEU A 57 -25.19 -21.57 5.92
CA LEU A 57 -24.36 -22.54 5.21
C LEU A 57 -24.45 -23.92 5.89
N PRO A 58 -25.65 -24.53 5.98
CA PRO A 58 -25.85 -25.78 6.71
C PRO A 58 -24.96 -26.92 6.20
N GLU A 59 -24.61 -26.94 4.91
CA GLU A 59 -23.71 -27.91 4.28
C GLU A 59 -22.23 -27.77 4.72
N PHE A 60 -21.90 -26.68 5.41
CA PHE A 60 -20.56 -26.40 5.95
C PHE A 60 -20.52 -26.48 7.49
N ALA A 61 -21.67 -26.74 8.14
CA ALA A 61 -21.78 -26.75 9.60
C ALA A 61 -20.90 -27.82 10.27
N ASP A 62 -20.65 -28.94 9.59
CA ASP A 62 -19.79 -30.04 10.06
C ASP A 62 -18.28 -29.75 9.89
N ARG A 63 -17.92 -28.80 9.02
CA ARG A 63 -16.52 -28.39 8.76
C ARG A 63 -16.02 -27.33 9.74
N ALA A 64 -16.93 -26.57 10.33
CA ALA A 64 -16.58 -25.57 11.34
C ALA A 64 -16.22 -26.27 12.67
N PRO A 65 -15.13 -25.88 13.36
CA PRO A 65 -14.84 -26.38 14.69
C PRO A 65 -16.02 -26.22 15.66
N THR A 66 -16.17 -27.18 16.58
CA THR A 66 -17.33 -27.23 17.48
C THR A 66 -17.38 -26.11 18.51
N SER A 67 -16.21 -25.53 18.83
CA SER A 67 -16.08 -24.39 19.74
C SER A 67 -14.85 -23.55 19.43
N TYR A 68 -14.77 -22.35 20.01
CA TYR A 68 -13.59 -21.49 19.93
C TYR A 68 -12.34 -22.19 20.46
N ALA A 69 -12.48 -22.90 21.59
CA ALA A 69 -11.37 -23.64 22.18
C ALA A 69 -10.85 -24.73 21.22
N ALA A 70 -11.75 -25.44 20.53
CA ALA A 70 -11.37 -26.42 19.51
C ALA A 70 -10.70 -25.76 18.30
N ALA A 71 -11.26 -24.65 17.80
CA ALA A 71 -10.68 -23.88 16.69
C ALA A 71 -9.26 -23.38 17.04
N TYR A 72 -9.09 -22.82 18.23
CA TYR A 72 -7.82 -22.30 18.71
C TYR A 72 -6.77 -23.41 18.88
N MET A 73 -7.18 -24.57 19.39
CA MET A 73 -6.29 -25.73 19.52
C MET A 73 -5.87 -26.29 18.15
N GLN A 74 -6.80 -26.37 17.19
CA GLN A 74 -6.48 -26.80 15.82
C GLN A 74 -5.54 -25.83 15.11
N ALA A 75 -5.65 -24.52 15.40
CA ALA A 75 -4.80 -23.51 14.80
C ALA A 75 -3.37 -23.48 15.37
N LYS A 76 -3.12 -24.03 16.57
CA LYS A 76 -1.79 -23.98 17.19
C LYS A 76 -0.79 -24.88 16.48
N THR A 77 0.34 -24.31 16.09
CA THR A 77 1.49 -25.06 15.56
C THR A 77 2.41 -25.54 16.67
N ARG A 78 3.26 -26.53 16.37
CA ARG A 78 4.26 -27.06 17.32
C ARG A 78 5.22 -25.98 17.85
N ALA A 79 5.48 -24.93 17.07
CA ALA A 79 6.33 -23.80 17.43
C ALA A 79 5.60 -22.72 18.24
N GLY A 80 4.33 -22.93 18.62
CA GLY A 80 3.52 -21.96 19.36
C GLY A 80 2.89 -20.85 18.52
N GLY A 81 3.07 -20.88 17.19
CA GLY A 81 2.40 -19.98 16.25
C GLY A 81 0.97 -20.41 15.94
N LEU A 82 0.21 -19.58 15.22
CA LEU A 82 -1.13 -19.90 14.73
C LEU A 82 -1.12 -20.09 13.21
N ALA A 83 -1.72 -21.17 12.74
CA ALA A 83 -1.99 -21.48 11.34
C ALA A 83 -3.47 -21.82 11.21
N PHE A 84 -4.24 -20.96 10.55
CA PHE A 84 -5.70 -21.08 10.49
C PHE A 84 -6.14 -21.86 9.26
N ASN A 85 -7.10 -22.77 9.44
CA ASN A 85 -7.86 -23.35 8.34
C ASN A 85 -8.84 -22.32 7.78
N THR A 86 -9.18 -22.47 6.50
CA THR A 86 -10.13 -21.58 5.81
C THR A 86 -11.40 -22.34 5.43
N LEU A 87 -12.52 -21.63 5.50
CA LEU A 87 -13.80 -22.07 4.96
C LEU A 87 -14.22 -21.08 3.88
N ASP A 88 -14.51 -21.58 2.68
CA ASP A 88 -14.95 -20.74 1.57
C ASP A 88 -16.46 -20.47 1.71
N VAL A 89 -16.84 -19.20 1.67
CA VAL A 89 -18.24 -18.76 1.67
C VAL A 89 -18.61 -18.40 0.23
N PRO A 90 -19.65 -19.01 -0.36
CA PRO A 90 -20.13 -18.64 -1.69
C PRO A 90 -20.52 -17.17 -1.76
N TRP A 91 -20.14 -16.48 -2.85
CA TRP A 91 -20.36 -15.03 -3.00
C TRP A 91 -21.84 -14.63 -2.84
N ASN A 92 -22.76 -15.46 -3.35
CA ASN A 92 -24.20 -15.25 -3.30
C ASN A 92 -24.80 -15.45 -1.89
N ARG A 93 -23.99 -15.86 -0.91
CA ARG A 93 -24.39 -16.01 0.50
C ARG A 93 -23.75 -14.97 1.42
N LEU A 94 -22.83 -14.15 0.92
CA LEU A 94 -22.07 -13.20 1.76
C LEU A 94 -22.96 -12.18 2.45
N GLU A 95 -23.96 -11.64 1.75
CA GLU A 95 -24.91 -10.66 2.31
C GLU A 95 -25.73 -11.28 3.46
N GLU A 96 -26.20 -12.51 3.28
CA GLU A 96 -26.95 -13.26 4.29
C GLU A 96 -26.08 -13.56 5.51
N VAL A 97 -24.83 -14.05 5.30
CA VAL A 97 -23.85 -14.26 6.38
C VAL A 97 -23.58 -12.97 7.14
N ALA A 98 -23.35 -11.86 6.43
CA ALA A 98 -23.09 -10.56 7.03
C ALA A 98 -24.27 -10.08 7.90
N THR A 99 -25.48 -10.16 7.37
CA THR A 99 -26.71 -9.72 8.03
C THR A 99 -26.99 -10.54 9.29
N VAL A 100 -26.97 -11.87 9.19
CA VAL A 100 -27.22 -12.78 10.32
C VAL A 100 -26.14 -12.64 11.38
N LEU A 101 -24.86 -12.51 10.99
CA LEU A 101 -23.76 -12.34 11.95
C LEU A 101 -23.90 -11.05 12.75
N LEU A 102 -24.18 -9.92 12.09
CA LEU A 102 -24.37 -8.64 12.77
C LEU A 102 -25.59 -8.65 13.68
N ALA A 103 -26.70 -9.30 13.28
CA ALA A 103 -27.88 -9.46 14.12
C ALA A 103 -27.54 -10.25 15.41
N LYS A 104 -26.86 -11.39 15.29
CA LYS A 104 -26.45 -12.19 16.46
C LYS A 104 -25.48 -11.42 17.37
N LEU A 105 -24.54 -10.66 16.81
CA LEU A 105 -23.66 -9.78 17.59
C LEU A 105 -24.43 -8.72 18.37
N GLN A 106 -25.43 -8.10 17.75
CA GLN A 106 -26.28 -7.06 18.37
C GLN A 106 -27.07 -7.60 19.57
N GLU A 107 -27.53 -8.84 19.48
CA GLU A 107 -28.33 -9.52 20.53
C GLU A 107 -27.47 -10.07 21.67
N GLN A 108 -26.22 -10.46 21.39
CA GLN A 108 -25.40 -11.21 22.34
C GLN A 108 -25.00 -10.39 23.58
N GLU A 109 -24.32 -9.25 23.40
CA GLU A 109 -23.92 -8.38 24.51
C GLU A 109 -23.93 -6.90 24.11
N PRO A 110 -24.17 -5.96 25.05
CA PRO A 110 -24.10 -4.52 24.77
C PRO A 110 -22.78 -4.06 24.15
N ALA A 111 -21.69 -4.77 24.46
CA ALA A 111 -20.34 -4.49 23.97
C ALA A 111 -20.13 -4.81 22.48
N PHE A 112 -20.96 -5.68 21.89
CA PHE A 112 -20.87 -6.07 20.48
C PHE A 112 -21.85 -5.31 19.57
N ARG A 113 -22.71 -4.46 20.15
CA ARG A 113 -23.62 -3.63 19.37
C ARG A 113 -22.87 -2.62 18.51
N ASP A 114 -23.50 -2.28 17.38
CA ASP A 114 -22.96 -1.39 16.36
C ASP A 114 -21.66 -1.94 15.72
N ALA A 115 -21.46 -3.26 15.76
CA ALA A 115 -20.39 -3.90 15.01
C ALA A 115 -20.59 -3.68 13.50
N TYR A 116 -19.49 -3.55 12.76
CA TYR A 116 -19.53 -3.35 11.32
C TYR A 116 -18.32 -3.98 10.63
N PHE A 117 -18.43 -4.20 9.32
CA PHE A 117 -17.36 -4.76 8.50
C PHE A 117 -16.45 -3.67 7.94
N VAL A 118 -15.16 -3.99 7.83
CA VAL A 118 -14.15 -3.16 7.17
C VAL A 118 -13.38 -4.00 6.18
N HIS A 119 -13.24 -3.48 4.97
CA HIS A 119 -12.45 -4.06 3.91
C HIS A 119 -11.06 -3.43 3.90
N GLU A 120 -10.03 -4.22 4.21
CA GLU A 120 -8.63 -3.80 4.19
C GLU A 120 -7.94 -4.38 2.95
N LEU A 121 -7.72 -3.54 1.94
CA LEU A 121 -6.98 -3.89 0.73
C LEU A 121 -5.53 -3.40 0.86
N ARG A 122 -4.57 -4.33 0.83
CA ARG A 122 -3.13 -4.01 0.97
C ARG A 122 -2.31 -4.66 -0.14
N GLY A 123 -1.22 -4.00 -0.50
CA GLY A 123 -0.27 -4.52 -1.49
C GLY A 123 -0.79 -4.45 -2.93
N THR A 124 -1.80 -3.63 -3.22
CA THR A 124 -2.34 -3.40 -4.57
C THR A 124 -1.50 -2.40 -5.39
N LYS A 125 -0.45 -1.79 -4.80
CA LYS A 125 0.41 -0.85 -5.50
C LYS A 125 1.09 -1.51 -6.70
N GLY A 126 0.89 -0.95 -7.89
CA GLY A 126 1.38 -1.53 -9.14
C GLY A 126 0.65 -2.82 -9.53
N GLY A 127 -0.56 -3.04 -9.01
CA GLY A 127 -1.40 -4.19 -9.34
C GLY A 127 -1.88 -4.19 -10.79
N THR A 128 -1.95 -3.02 -11.43
CA THR A 128 -2.32 -2.87 -12.84
C THR A 128 -1.32 -1.98 -13.59
N ILE A 129 -1.12 -2.26 -14.87
CA ILE A 129 -0.24 -1.54 -15.80
C ILE A 129 -0.99 -1.40 -17.13
N HIS A 130 -0.97 -0.21 -17.71
CA HIS A 130 -1.66 0.10 -18.96
C HIS A 130 -0.95 1.24 -19.69
N ASP A 131 -1.23 1.36 -20.98
CA ASP A 131 -0.93 2.54 -21.77
C ASP A 131 -1.86 3.69 -21.36
N GLY A 132 -1.27 4.73 -20.78
CA GLY A 132 -2.01 5.89 -20.28
C GLY A 132 -2.81 6.60 -21.36
N GLU A 133 -2.41 6.55 -22.64
CA GLU A 133 -3.08 7.28 -23.73
C GLU A 133 -4.33 6.55 -24.26
N LYS A 134 -4.48 5.25 -23.99
CA LYS A 134 -5.60 4.43 -24.47
C LYS A 134 -6.70 4.31 -23.42
N ASP A 135 -7.87 4.88 -23.73
CA ASP A 135 -9.01 4.89 -22.79
C ASP A 135 -9.49 3.51 -22.36
N TRP A 136 -9.55 2.55 -23.28
CA TRP A 136 -9.98 1.20 -22.97
C TRP A 136 -9.01 0.46 -22.05
N GLU A 137 -7.69 0.67 -22.18
CA GLU A 137 -6.70 0.07 -21.26
C GLU A 137 -6.81 0.69 -19.86
N ARG A 138 -7.08 2.01 -19.77
CA ARG A 138 -7.35 2.68 -18.50
C ARG A 138 -8.60 2.14 -17.82
N GLN A 139 -9.67 1.91 -18.59
CA GLN A 139 -10.91 1.34 -18.07
C GLN A 139 -10.69 -0.09 -17.55
N MET A 140 -10.05 -0.96 -18.33
CA MET A 140 -9.75 -2.34 -17.90
C MET A 140 -8.89 -2.37 -16.64
N ALA A 141 -7.83 -1.55 -16.59
CA ALA A 141 -6.97 -1.47 -15.40
C ALA A 141 -7.67 -0.91 -14.17
N PHE A 142 -8.71 -0.10 -14.35
CA PHE A 142 -9.55 0.39 -13.26
C PHE A 142 -10.48 -0.73 -12.76
N GLU A 143 -11.17 -1.42 -13.67
CA GLU A 143 -12.03 -2.57 -13.36
C GLU A 143 -11.25 -3.68 -12.64
N ASP A 144 -10.07 -4.05 -13.14
CA ASP A 144 -9.18 -5.05 -12.53
C ASP A 144 -8.76 -4.66 -11.10
N MET A 145 -8.49 -3.37 -10.85
CA MET A 145 -8.12 -2.90 -9.52
C MET A 145 -9.25 -3.05 -8.50
N PHE A 146 -10.50 -2.98 -8.97
CA PHE A 146 -11.71 -3.01 -8.16
C PHE A 146 -12.56 -4.26 -8.35
N GLU A 147 -12.05 -5.32 -8.99
CA GLU A 147 -12.79 -6.55 -9.29
C GLU A 147 -13.55 -7.14 -8.07
N HIS A 148 -12.97 -6.98 -6.87
CA HIS A 148 -13.52 -7.50 -5.60
C HIS A 148 -14.16 -6.42 -4.71
N VAL A 149 -14.43 -5.26 -5.28
CA VAL A 149 -15.02 -4.10 -4.59
C VAL A 149 -16.25 -3.69 -5.36
N ASP A 150 -17.37 -3.57 -4.65
CA ASP A 150 -18.59 -3.01 -5.22
C ASP A 150 -18.44 -1.48 -5.32
N VAL A 151 -17.96 -1.03 -6.49
CA VAL A 151 -17.66 0.38 -6.76
C VAL A 151 -18.93 1.25 -6.74
N ASP A 152 -20.08 0.67 -7.09
CA ASP A 152 -21.36 1.39 -7.14
C ASP A 152 -21.85 1.80 -5.73
N ASN A 153 -21.40 1.07 -4.71
CA ASN A 153 -21.68 1.38 -3.30
C ASN A 153 -20.61 2.26 -2.63
N LEU A 154 -19.58 2.71 -3.38
CA LEU A 154 -18.59 3.64 -2.86
C LEU A 154 -19.04 5.09 -3.02
N ASN A 155 -18.66 5.95 -2.08
CA ASN A 155 -18.63 7.40 -2.32
C ASN A 155 -17.27 7.75 -2.97
N PRO A 156 -17.20 8.06 -4.28
CA PRO A 156 -15.92 8.25 -4.96
C PRO A 156 -15.10 9.43 -4.41
N GLN A 157 -15.76 10.41 -3.78
CA GLN A 157 -15.11 11.58 -3.19
C GLN A 157 -14.39 11.28 -1.88
N GLU A 158 -14.77 10.20 -1.19
CA GLU A 158 -14.14 9.78 0.07
C GLU A 158 -12.95 8.84 -0.16
N TRP A 159 -12.80 8.34 -1.39
CA TRP A 159 -11.73 7.44 -1.79
C TRP A 159 -10.65 8.21 -2.55
N LEU A 160 -9.40 7.98 -2.14
CA LEU A 160 -8.24 8.52 -2.82
C LEU A 160 -7.46 7.39 -3.49
N VAL A 161 -7.09 7.60 -4.76
CA VAL A 161 -6.29 6.67 -5.55
C VAL A 161 -4.96 7.32 -5.90
N ASP A 162 -3.89 6.53 -5.86
CA ASP A 162 -2.58 6.91 -6.36
C ASP A 162 -2.48 6.51 -7.84
N VAL A 163 -2.51 7.50 -8.75
CA VAL A 163 -2.29 7.31 -10.19
C VAL A 163 -0.85 7.63 -10.51
N ALA A 164 -0.19 6.80 -11.32
CA ALA A 164 1.23 6.96 -11.59
C ALA A 164 1.60 6.78 -13.07
N LEU A 165 2.41 7.72 -13.57
CA LEU A 165 3.09 7.63 -14.85
C LEU A 165 4.53 7.12 -14.63
N THR A 166 4.96 6.19 -15.46
CA THR A 166 6.32 5.63 -15.43
C THR A 166 7.02 5.88 -16.76
N ILE A 167 8.22 6.47 -16.71
CA ILE A 167 9.05 6.80 -17.87
C ILE A 167 10.31 5.95 -17.80
N GLY A 168 10.50 5.10 -18.81
CA GLY A 168 11.66 4.22 -18.96
C GLY A 168 12.38 4.48 -20.28
N VAL A 169 13.67 4.17 -20.30
CA VAL A 169 14.51 4.14 -21.51
C VAL A 169 15.37 2.89 -21.41
N GLU A 170 15.32 2.05 -22.45
CA GLU A 170 16.05 0.79 -22.48
C GLU A 170 17.57 1.00 -22.29
N GLY A 171 18.19 0.18 -21.45
CA GLY A 171 19.61 0.24 -21.12
C GLY A 171 19.99 1.38 -20.16
N HIS A 172 19.02 2.11 -19.60
CA HIS A 172 19.25 3.30 -18.78
C HIS A 172 18.54 3.24 -17.43
N VAL A 173 19.08 4.00 -16.48
CA VAL A 173 18.37 4.45 -15.28
C VAL A 173 17.90 5.88 -15.49
N VAL A 174 16.58 6.07 -15.46
CA VAL A 174 15.93 7.35 -15.66
C VAL A 174 15.60 7.99 -14.31
N THR A 175 16.00 9.25 -14.14
CA THR A 175 15.77 10.03 -12.92
C THR A 175 15.27 11.45 -13.20
N TRP A 176 14.90 12.17 -12.15
CA TRP A 176 14.29 13.50 -12.23
C TRP A 176 15.33 14.60 -12.01
N ARG A 177 15.27 15.66 -12.83
CA ARG A 177 16.03 16.90 -12.62
C ARG A 177 15.37 17.73 -11.54
N LYS A 178 16.15 18.09 -10.52
CA LYS A 178 15.72 18.97 -9.43
C LYS A 178 15.19 20.32 -9.94
N SER A 179 15.80 20.88 -10.97
CA SER A 179 15.42 22.18 -11.53
C SER A 179 13.98 22.22 -12.04
N CYS A 180 13.41 21.05 -12.37
CA CYS A 180 12.11 20.93 -13.01
C CYS A 180 10.95 20.65 -12.07
N HIS A 181 11.20 20.46 -10.76
CA HIS A 181 10.14 20.12 -9.79
C HIS A 181 9.00 21.14 -9.75
N ARG A 182 9.34 22.43 -9.87
CA ARG A 182 8.34 23.49 -9.90
C ARG A 182 7.46 23.39 -11.15
N ASP A 183 8.06 23.10 -12.29
CA ASP A 183 7.36 23.09 -13.57
C ASP A 183 6.45 21.85 -13.66
N LEU A 184 6.88 20.71 -13.12
CA LEU A 184 6.03 19.53 -12.91
C LEU A 184 4.81 19.86 -12.04
N LEU A 185 5.00 20.51 -10.89
CA LEU A 185 3.88 20.89 -10.01
C LEU A 185 2.91 21.88 -10.68
N ARG A 186 3.43 22.81 -11.50
CA ARG A 186 2.59 23.75 -12.26
C ARG A 186 1.80 23.06 -13.37
N HIS A 187 2.37 22.03 -13.98
CA HIS A 187 1.67 21.22 -14.97
C HIS A 187 0.56 20.39 -14.33
N LEU A 188 0.83 19.77 -13.18
CA LEU A 188 -0.15 18.95 -12.46
C LEU A 188 -1.28 19.76 -11.84
N MET A 189 -1.00 20.99 -11.39
CA MET A 189 -1.99 21.87 -10.76
C MET A 189 -2.10 23.18 -11.55
N PRO A 190 -2.68 23.18 -12.77
CA PRO A 190 -2.75 24.37 -13.61
C PRO A 190 -3.60 25.49 -13.00
N ARG A 191 -4.56 25.17 -12.12
CA ARG A 191 -5.38 26.18 -11.43
C ARG A 191 -4.63 26.85 -10.27
N ALA A 192 -3.54 26.25 -9.81
CA ALA A 192 -2.72 26.81 -8.74
C ALA A 192 -2.01 28.10 -9.18
N CYS A 193 -2.13 29.13 -8.35
CA CYS A 193 -1.36 30.36 -8.49
C CYS A 193 0.18 30.05 -8.51
N PRO A 194 0.95 30.51 -9.52
CA PRO A 194 2.38 30.21 -9.66
C PRO A 194 3.22 30.57 -8.44
N GLN A 195 2.90 31.67 -7.77
CA GLN A 195 3.55 32.14 -6.55
C GLN A 195 3.35 31.14 -5.40
N LYS A 196 2.16 30.53 -5.31
CA LYS A 196 1.89 29.51 -4.29
C LYS A 196 2.66 28.22 -4.57
N VAL A 197 2.76 27.79 -5.83
CA VAL A 197 3.59 26.62 -6.21
C VAL A 197 5.05 26.87 -5.86
N ALA A 198 5.56 28.09 -6.13
CA ALA A 198 6.90 28.49 -5.73
C ALA A 198 7.09 28.55 -4.20
N ALA A 199 6.05 28.91 -3.44
CA ALA A 199 6.08 28.87 -1.98
C ALA A 199 6.05 27.43 -1.43
N LEU A 200 5.30 26.53 -2.08
CA LEU A 200 5.23 25.12 -1.72
C LEU A 200 6.60 24.45 -1.77
N THR A 201 7.37 24.64 -2.85
CA THR A 201 8.71 24.04 -3.00
C THR A 201 9.74 24.54 -1.98
N LYS A 202 9.48 25.68 -1.33
CA LYS A 202 10.29 26.23 -0.23
C LYS A 202 9.83 25.74 1.15
N ASN A 203 8.64 25.16 1.26
CA ASN A 203 8.06 24.74 2.52
C ASN A 203 8.54 23.33 2.91
N LYS A 204 9.56 23.27 3.78
CA LYS A 204 10.17 21.99 4.23
C LYS A 204 9.24 21.03 4.96
N ARG A 205 8.05 21.47 5.40
CA ARG A 205 7.04 20.61 6.05
C ARG A 205 6.09 19.96 5.04
N LYS A 206 5.93 20.58 3.88
CA LYS A 206 5.00 20.13 2.83
C LYS A 206 5.71 19.65 1.58
N PHE A 207 6.99 19.97 1.43
CA PHE A 207 7.80 19.60 0.29
C PHE A 207 9.13 19.02 0.77
N HIS A 208 9.41 17.79 0.33
CA HIS A 208 10.63 17.05 0.66
C HIS A 208 11.39 16.74 -0.61
N PHE A 209 12.70 17.02 -0.60
CA PHE A 209 13.61 16.63 -1.66
C PHE A 209 14.16 15.24 -1.36
N ASP A 210 14.04 14.33 -2.31
CA ASP A 210 14.57 12.99 -2.22
C ASP A 210 15.77 12.89 -3.15
N ARG A 211 16.96 13.26 -2.64
CA ARG A 211 18.21 13.23 -3.42
C ARG A 211 18.60 11.80 -3.73
N THR A 212 19.10 11.59 -4.94
CA THR A 212 19.58 10.29 -5.37
C THR A 212 21.11 10.26 -5.35
N LEU A 213 21.70 9.22 -4.76
CA LEU A 213 23.16 9.00 -4.71
C LEU A 213 23.98 10.22 -4.21
N GLN A 214 23.40 11.06 -3.35
CA GLN A 214 23.96 12.35 -2.91
C GLN A 214 24.20 13.40 -4.02
N ILE A 215 23.84 13.10 -5.27
CA ILE A 215 23.89 14.03 -6.40
C ILE A 215 22.84 15.13 -6.15
N LYS A 216 23.24 16.40 -6.28
CA LYS A 216 22.40 17.53 -5.87
C LYS A 216 21.40 17.93 -6.96
N GLU A 217 21.71 17.62 -8.20
CA GLU A 217 21.00 17.98 -9.42
C GLU A 217 19.92 16.94 -9.77
N LEU A 218 20.11 15.69 -9.32
CA LEU A 218 19.20 14.56 -9.53
C LEU A 218 18.45 14.29 -8.24
N ALA A 219 17.14 14.51 -8.27
CA ALA A 219 16.32 14.31 -7.10
C ALA A 219 14.87 14.05 -7.50
N GLY A 220 14.24 13.13 -6.80
CA GLY A 220 12.79 13.09 -6.68
C GLY A 220 12.28 14.14 -5.70
N PHE A 221 10.97 14.15 -5.50
CA PHE A 221 10.35 14.95 -4.44
C PHE A 221 9.05 14.33 -3.96
N ARG A 222 8.60 14.78 -2.78
CA ARG A 222 7.27 14.56 -2.24
C ARG A 222 6.64 15.89 -1.88
N ALA A 223 5.39 16.10 -2.27
CA ALA A 223 4.65 17.31 -1.98
C ALA A 223 3.27 16.98 -1.42
N THR A 224 2.93 17.49 -0.24
CA THR A 224 1.57 17.41 0.35
C THR A 224 0.79 18.67 0.01
N THR A 225 -0.33 18.49 -0.68
CA THR A 225 -1.15 19.56 -1.26
C THR A 225 -2.59 19.56 -0.75
N ALA A 226 -2.98 18.66 0.16
CA ALA A 226 -4.36 18.55 0.68
C ALA A 226 -4.99 19.87 1.17
N ASN A 227 -4.21 20.79 1.76
CA ASN A 227 -4.69 22.10 2.23
C ASN A 227 -4.28 23.25 1.29
N PHE A 228 -4.02 22.95 0.03
CA PHE A 228 -3.57 23.90 -0.96
C PHE A 228 -4.76 24.29 -1.82
N LYS A 229 -5.19 25.56 -1.72
CA LYS A 229 -6.32 26.04 -2.52
C LYS A 229 -5.99 25.93 -4.02
N ASP A 230 -6.97 25.52 -4.81
CA ASP A 230 -6.87 25.38 -6.26
C ASP A 230 -5.82 24.33 -6.68
N ASN A 231 -5.70 23.25 -5.90
CA ASN A 231 -4.80 22.12 -6.13
C ASN A 231 -5.33 21.08 -7.13
N ASP A 232 -6.39 21.39 -7.85
CA ASP A 232 -7.06 20.44 -8.76
C ASP A 232 -7.46 19.12 -8.05
N GLU A 233 -7.73 19.20 -6.74
CA GLU A 233 -8.04 18.06 -5.84
C GLU A 233 -6.89 17.05 -5.66
N ILE A 234 -5.69 17.39 -6.13
CA ILE A 234 -4.47 16.63 -5.86
C ILE A 234 -4.09 16.85 -4.40
N THR A 235 -4.06 15.78 -3.60
CA THR A 235 -3.73 15.83 -2.16
C THR A 235 -2.27 15.54 -1.88
N TYR A 236 -1.60 14.83 -2.79
CA TYR A 236 -0.20 14.45 -2.69
C TYR A 236 0.42 14.22 -4.08
N VAL A 237 1.70 14.58 -4.23
CA VAL A 237 2.50 14.34 -5.43
C VAL A 237 3.82 13.70 -5.02
N GLN A 238 4.26 12.69 -5.75
CA GLN A 238 5.58 12.09 -5.56
C GLN A 238 6.27 11.78 -6.89
N ALA A 239 7.45 12.35 -7.08
CA ALA A 239 8.36 11.99 -8.15
C ALA A 239 9.52 11.18 -7.57
N TYR A 240 9.79 9.98 -8.08
CA TYR A 240 10.88 9.11 -7.58
C TYR A 240 11.43 8.22 -8.68
N CYS A 241 12.57 7.57 -8.43
CA CYS A 241 13.15 6.55 -9.33
C CYS A 241 12.82 5.14 -8.82
N THR A 242 12.55 4.20 -9.73
CA THR A 242 12.26 2.80 -9.39
C THR A 242 13.50 1.95 -9.10
N GLU A 243 14.70 2.48 -9.34
CA GLU A 243 15.99 1.84 -9.02
C GLU A 243 16.06 1.37 -7.55
N LYS A 244 15.38 2.07 -6.64
CA LYS A 244 15.26 1.73 -5.22
C LYS A 244 14.86 0.27 -4.98
N ASN A 245 14.18 -0.37 -5.94
CA ASN A 245 13.76 -1.76 -5.85
C ASN A 245 14.95 -2.75 -5.81
N ALA A 246 16.15 -2.34 -6.24
CA ALA A 246 17.37 -3.15 -6.12
C ALA A 246 17.85 -3.29 -4.67
N SER A 247 17.56 -2.30 -3.82
CA SER A 247 18.00 -2.26 -2.42
C SER A 247 16.84 -2.26 -1.40
N TYR A 248 15.59 -2.27 -1.86
CA TYR A 248 14.41 -2.18 -0.99
C TYR A 248 14.22 -3.46 -0.17
N GLN A 249 14.11 -3.30 1.15
CA GLN A 249 13.85 -4.40 2.09
C GLN A 249 12.75 -3.99 3.09
N LEU A 250 11.73 -4.85 3.25
CA LEU A 250 10.66 -4.65 4.23
C LEU A 250 11.13 -4.86 5.67
N HIS A 251 12.05 -5.80 5.86
CA HIS A 251 12.67 -6.11 7.15
C HIS A 251 14.14 -5.70 7.14
N PRO A 252 14.74 -5.38 8.30
CA PRO A 252 16.16 -5.05 8.37
C PRO A 252 17.02 -6.22 7.84
N GLY A 253 17.60 -6.03 6.66
CA GLY A 253 18.55 -6.98 6.05
C GLY A 253 19.87 -6.29 5.73
N VAL A 254 20.56 -6.80 4.71
CA VAL A 254 21.85 -6.27 4.22
C VAL A 254 21.78 -4.75 3.97
N PHE A 255 20.76 -4.27 3.24
CA PHE A 255 20.59 -2.87 2.86
C PHE A 255 20.02 -1.96 3.96
N ARG A 256 19.92 -2.43 5.21
CA ARG A 256 19.45 -1.59 6.32
C ARG A 256 20.38 -0.39 6.53
N ARG A 257 19.81 0.71 7.02
CA ARG A 257 20.59 1.85 7.50
C ARG A 257 21.52 1.41 8.64
N ARG A 258 22.82 1.63 8.47
CA ARG A 258 23.85 1.38 9.49
C ARG A 258 24.01 2.58 10.41
N GLN A 259 24.34 2.32 11.67
CA GLN A 259 24.65 3.33 12.67
C GLN A 259 26.17 3.46 12.84
N PRO A 260 26.72 4.67 13.08
CA PRO A 260 28.17 4.87 13.23
C PRO A 260 28.81 3.96 14.29
N LYS A 261 28.08 3.64 15.37
CA LYS A 261 28.56 2.74 16.44
C LYS A 261 28.90 1.33 15.97
N GLU A 262 28.34 0.88 14.84
CA GLU A 262 28.61 -0.44 14.27
C GLU A 262 30.02 -0.53 13.66
N LEU A 263 30.65 0.61 13.37
CA LEU A 263 32.05 0.64 12.91
C LEU A 263 33.05 0.50 14.07
N LEU A 264 32.60 0.61 15.31
CA LEU A 264 33.45 0.62 16.50
C LEU A 264 33.57 -0.76 17.18
N GLN A 265 32.88 -1.79 16.67
CA GLN A 265 32.91 -3.14 17.26
C GLN A 265 33.56 -4.12 16.26
N LYS A 266 34.66 -4.77 16.66
CA LYS A 266 35.41 -5.69 15.77
C LYS A 266 34.56 -6.80 15.14
N LYS A 267 33.57 -7.32 15.87
CA LYS A 267 32.67 -8.37 15.37
C LYS A 267 31.68 -7.87 14.30
N THR A 268 31.38 -6.57 14.26
CA THR A 268 30.50 -5.98 13.26
C THR A 268 31.26 -5.44 12.06
N GLU A 269 32.55 -5.13 12.19
CA GLU A 269 33.42 -4.70 11.09
C GLU A 269 33.46 -5.74 9.96
N GLN A 270 33.83 -6.99 10.26
CA GLN A 270 33.85 -8.05 9.24
C GLN A 270 32.47 -8.25 8.60
N LYS A 271 31.41 -8.21 9.41
CA LYS A 271 30.05 -8.36 8.91
C LYS A 271 29.65 -7.22 7.96
N ILE A 272 30.14 -6.00 8.19
CA ILE A 272 29.91 -4.87 7.30
C ILE A 272 30.64 -5.09 5.97
N VAL A 273 31.88 -5.58 5.99
CA VAL A 273 32.61 -5.93 4.77
C VAL A 273 31.85 -7.00 3.97
N ASP A 274 31.44 -8.09 4.63
CA ASP A 274 30.67 -9.15 3.97
C ASP A 274 29.35 -8.61 3.37
N ASP A 275 28.66 -7.72 4.10
CA ASP A 275 27.43 -7.11 3.63
C ASP A 275 27.69 -6.16 2.44
N LEU A 276 28.83 -5.44 2.41
CA LEU A 276 29.24 -4.60 1.28
C LEU A 276 29.56 -5.42 0.04
N ASP A 277 30.19 -6.58 0.18
CA ASP A 277 30.45 -7.48 -0.95
C ASP A 277 29.13 -7.96 -1.57
N VAL A 278 28.15 -8.34 -0.72
CA VAL A 278 26.81 -8.70 -1.19
C VAL A 278 26.11 -7.53 -1.89
N MET A 279 26.17 -6.32 -1.34
CA MET A 279 25.60 -5.13 -1.99
C MET A 279 26.28 -4.86 -3.35
N SER A 280 27.60 -4.97 -3.40
CA SER A 280 28.39 -4.70 -4.61
C SER A 280 28.05 -5.70 -5.70
N GLN A 281 27.91 -6.97 -5.36
CA GLN A 281 27.48 -8.01 -6.30
C GLN A 281 26.09 -7.70 -6.88
N VAL A 282 25.13 -7.29 -6.05
CA VAL A 282 23.80 -6.89 -6.53
C VAL A 282 23.86 -5.72 -7.51
N PHE A 283 24.69 -4.71 -7.25
CA PHE A 283 24.83 -3.58 -8.17
C PHE A 283 25.58 -3.97 -9.45
N TYR A 284 26.58 -4.85 -9.36
CA TYR A 284 27.29 -5.38 -10.53
C TYR A 284 26.33 -6.14 -11.47
N GLU A 285 25.43 -6.95 -10.92
CA GLU A 285 24.37 -7.61 -11.69
C GLU A 285 23.38 -6.60 -12.28
N CYS A 286 23.00 -5.56 -11.53
CA CYS A 286 22.15 -4.50 -12.06
C CYS A 286 22.82 -3.73 -13.22
N ALA A 287 24.14 -3.60 -13.24
CA ALA A 287 24.89 -3.04 -14.38
C ALA A 287 24.83 -3.93 -15.63
N GLY A 288 24.44 -5.21 -15.50
CA GLY A 288 24.46 -6.20 -16.56
C GLY A 288 25.83 -6.83 -16.77
N GLU A 289 26.62 -6.93 -15.71
CA GLU A 289 27.88 -7.64 -15.70
C GLU A 289 27.67 -9.10 -15.24
N GLY A 290 28.62 -10.00 -15.53
CA GLY A 290 28.56 -11.39 -15.06
C GLY A 290 27.58 -12.31 -15.81
N ASN A 291 27.31 -12.04 -17.09
CA ASN A 291 26.35 -12.76 -17.94
C ASN A 291 24.89 -12.68 -17.47
N VAL A 292 24.52 -11.61 -16.76
CA VAL A 292 23.15 -11.35 -16.32
C VAL A 292 22.56 -10.19 -17.12
N GLU A 293 21.26 -10.24 -17.40
CA GLU A 293 20.57 -9.11 -18.00
C GLU A 293 20.54 -7.94 -17.00
N GLY A 294 21.10 -6.81 -17.42
CA GLY A 294 21.17 -5.62 -16.57
C GLY A 294 19.79 -5.06 -16.25
N ARG A 295 19.71 -4.35 -15.13
CA ARG A 295 18.47 -3.80 -14.61
C ARG A 295 18.37 -2.31 -14.89
N ASP A 296 17.36 -1.96 -15.66
CA ASP A 296 17.02 -0.56 -15.92
C ASP A 296 16.25 0.05 -14.74
N GLY A 297 16.20 1.39 -14.72
CA GLY A 297 15.47 2.16 -13.72
C GLY A 297 14.57 3.19 -14.40
N CYS A 298 13.39 3.41 -13.84
CA CYS A 298 12.40 4.33 -14.40
C CYS A 298 12.20 5.55 -13.50
N ALA A 299 11.90 6.68 -14.11
CA ALA A 299 11.37 7.85 -13.42
C ALA A 299 9.85 7.69 -13.28
N ARG A 300 9.35 7.70 -12.06
CA ARG A 300 7.92 7.56 -11.75
C ARG A 300 7.38 8.84 -11.13
N LEU A 301 6.26 9.32 -11.66
CA LEU A 301 5.48 10.43 -11.12
C LEU A 301 4.15 9.86 -10.65
N GLU A 302 3.76 10.14 -9.42
CA GLU A 302 2.55 9.63 -8.77
C GLU A 302 1.78 10.81 -8.17
N ILE A 303 0.47 10.83 -8.36
CA ILE A 303 -0.45 11.80 -7.76
C ILE A 303 -1.55 11.08 -7.00
N ARG A 304 -1.99 11.68 -5.89
CA ARG A 304 -3.13 11.21 -5.12
C ARG A 304 -4.34 12.10 -5.32
N ILE A 305 -5.43 11.52 -5.82
CA ILE A 305 -6.64 12.22 -6.23
C ILE A 305 -7.90 11.43 -5.87
N PRO A 306 -9.08 12.08 -5.85
CA PRO A 306 -10.37 11.39 -5.75
C PRO A 306 -10.56 10.29 -6.80
N LEU A 307 -11.31 9.25 -6.42
CA LEU A 307 -11.51 8.06 -7.24
C LEU A 307 -12.17 8.35 -8.60
N ASP A 308 -13.15 9.25 -8.62
CA ASP A 308 -13.89 9.66 -9.82
C ASP A 308 -13.00 10.33 -10.88
N LYS A 309 -11.83 10.83 -10.49
CA LYS A 309 -10.85 11.46 -11.39
C LYS A 309 -9.72 10.54 -11.82
N ALA A 310 -9.65 9.33 -11.26
CA ALA A 310 -8.49 8.44 -11.41
C ALA A 310 -8.17 8.12 -12.88
N ARG A 311 -9.20 7.95 -13.72
CA ARG A 311 -9.06 7.56 -15.12
C ARG A 311 -8.54 8.66 -16.04
N ASP A 312 -8.83 9.92 -15.73
CA ASP A 312 -8.54 11.05 -16.63
C ASP A 312 -7.33 11.88 -16.17
N SER A 313 -6.74 11.51 -15.04
CA SER A 313 -5.64 12.24 -14.44
C SER A 313 -4.30 11.59 -14.76
N LEU A 314 -3.27 12.40 -14.99
CA LEU A 314 -1.90 11.94 -15.25
C LEU A 314 -1.80 10.92 -16.41
N VAL A 315 -2.64 11.08 -17.44
CA VAL A 315 -2.67 10.26 -18.65
C VAL A 315 -1.32 10.25 -19.38
N THR A 316 -0.70 11.42 -19.53
CA THR A 316 0.59 11.59 -20.21
C THR A 316 1.30 12.85 -19.70
N LEU A 317 2.56 13.03 -20.09
CA LEU A 317 3.29 14.29 -19.93
C LEU A 317 3.69 14.83 -21.31
N PRO A 318 3.68 16.16 -21.51
CA PRO A 318 4.20 16.75 -22.74
C PRO A 318 5.64 16.30 -23.01
N ARG A 319 5.93 15.93 -24.26
CA ARG A 319 7.24 15.41 -24.66
C ARG A 319 8.38 16.36 -24.29
N ASP A 320 8.20 17.66 -24.53
CA ASP A 320 9.17 18.70 -24.19
C ASP A 320 9.39 18.81 -22.67
N MET A 321 8.38 18.49 -21.86
CA MET A 321 8.51 18.41 -20.42
C MET A 321 9.35 17.19 -20.03
N VAL A 322 9.06 16.02 -20.60
CA VAL A 322 9.84 14.80 -20.36
C VAL A 322 11.32 15.05 -20.69
N GLU A 323 11.63 15.49 -21.91
CA GLU A 323 13.00 15.75 -22.37
C GLU A 323 13.78 16.74 -21.47
N ARG A 324 13.08 17.73 -20.90
CA ARG A 324 13.70 18.71 -19.98
C ARG A 324 13.78 18.22 -18.54
N CYS A 325 12.81 17.43 -18.08
CA CYS A 325 12.64 17.10 -16.66
C CYS A 325 13.30 15.78 -16.26
N VAL A 326 13.57 14.88 -17.20
CA VAL A 326 14.23 13.61 -16.92
C VAL A 326 15.69 13.60 -17.36
N VAL A 327 16.46 12.67 -16.79
CA VAL A 327 17.83 12.34 -17.21
C VAL A 327 17.88 10.83 -17.33
N ALA A 328 18.29 10.34 -18.49
CA ALA A 328 18.63 8.93 -18.69
C ALA A 328 20.16 8.79 -18.56
N ILE A 329 20.59 7.93 -17.65
CA ILE A 329 22.00 7.60 -17.42
C ILE A 329 22.18 6.14 -17.80
N SER A 330 23.23 5.80 -18.56
CA SER A 330 23.53 4.40 -18.88
C SER A 330 23.53 3.56 -17.61
N ARG A 331 22.83 2.42 -17.62
CA ARG A 331 22.70 1.57 -16.42
C ARG A 331 24.07 1.14 -15.88
N ARG A 332 25.04 0.92 -16.77
CA ARG A 332 26.42 0.56 -16.41
C ARG A 332 27.19 1.64 -15.66
N VAL A 333 26.79 2.91 -15.81
CA VAL A 333 27.42 4.05 -15.14
C VAL A 333 26.68 4.38 -13.84
N TRP A 334 25.37 4.09 -13.80
CA TRP A 334 24.54 4.38 -12.64
C TRP A 334 24.80 3.44 -11.47
N TRP A 335 24.81 2.14 -11.76
CA TRP A 335 25.12 1.07 -10.82
C TRP A 335 26.63 0.98 -10.60
#